data_AF-A0A3S1A425-F1
#
_entry.id   AF-A0A3S1A425-F1
#
_cell.length_a   1.000
_cell.length_b   1.000
_cell.length_c   1.000
_cell.angle_alpha   90.00
_cell.angle_beta   90.00
_cell.angle_gamma   90.00
#
_symmetry.space_group_name_H-M   'P 1'
#
loop_
_entity.id
_entity.type
_entity.pdbx_description
1 polymer ?
#
loop_
_entity_poly.entity_id
_entity_poly.type
_entity_poly.pdbx_seq_one_letter_code
_entity_poly.pdbx_strand_id
1 'polypeptide(L)'
;MPNDNLPSSSNDTSLINKISYNLHQVIITIQEQQPELLLDKYRNINWHSSRNQSALSLKLTNLLSQAQDQSTLLQNLQCFLKALFTPESFDSPVLIKFLETIRQLSYSESESNKSSHCLEVDSSKKFLPTVTATSKQQTGIAILLLDAENIQLNAETEKFLTTVCHCPLHVKIAFANWCSMGKQDFEFHQRSYDLIHVPAGKDNADGKMIAFGSSIHERYPQVQEVLVCSSDKVMTNLCNHLQQNGLIVYRVSQQGNHLKILNSNTGETHIRSILEIPDFNKFIKQIQGIIISEEKTTSNQWFKLSQIAQIYQHKYNLDINEVTSHHYPGKTAKDVLIKYQSDVVIYQPLENPEAYVALFRKPQLNKLNNNNFALKKEVTSKADLEKALVAIITTLMSKFPNNYVPIEILSSHFNKQYSLGVNKMLGNLGLSRNFRAFLVNDCNCFDVHRIGDRWQVGLKEALATTKN
;
A
#
# COMPACT_ATOMS: atom_id res chain seq x y z
N MET A 1 -15.94 -49.52 33.66
CA MET A 1 -15.64 -48.21 34.26
C MET A 1 -14.65 -47.52 33.33
N PRO A 2 -14.93 -46.31 32.85
CA PRO A 2 -14.08 -45.68 31.84
C PRO A 2 -12.81 -45.10 32.48
N ASN A 3 -11.74 -45.16 31.68
CA ASN A 3 -10.39 -44.65 31.95
C ASN A 3 -10.37 -43.13 32.15
N ASP A 4 -9.82 -42.68 33.26
CA ASP A 4 -9.34 -41.31 33.44
C ASP A 4 -7.90 -41.21 32.94
N ASN A 5 -7.74 -40.81 31.68
CA ASN A 5 -6.48 -40.26 31.17
C ASN A 5 -6.42 -38.77 31.55
N LEU A 6 -5.53 -38.41 32.47
CA LEU A 6 -5.14 -37.02 32.74
C LEU A 6 -4.47 -36.42 31.48
N PRO A 7 -4.89 -35.24 30.99
CA PRO A 7 -4.18 -34.55 29.92
C PRO A 7 -3.00 -33.72 30.48
N SER A 8 -1.90 -33.80 29.75
CA SER A 8 -0.68 -33.00 29.83
C SER A 8 -0.94 -31.48 29.91
N SER A 9 -0.59 -30.82 31.01
CA SER A 9 -0.83 -29.38 31.22
C SER A 9 0.41 -28.54 31.58
N SER A 10 1.61 -29.13 31.65
CA SER A 10 2.81 -28.42 32.13
C SER A 10 3.50 -27.53 31.08
N ASN A 11 3.47 -27.91 29.80
CA ASN A 11 4.29 -27.25 28.77
C ASN A 11 3.66 -25.95 28.24
N ASP A 12 2.34 -25.93 28.00
CA ASP A 12 1.61 -24.74 27.52
C ASP A 12 1.68 -23.58 28.54
N THR A 13 1.69 -23.90 29.83
CA THR A 13 1.82 -22.91 30.90
C THR A 13 3.18 -22.20 30.85
N SER A 14 4.25 -22.90 30.44
CA SER A 14 5.60 -22.33 30.36
C SER A 14 5.76 -21.37 29.18
N LEU A 15 5.15 -21.69 28.03
CA LEU A 15 5.12 -20.83 26.84
C LEU A 15 4.35 -19.55 27.13
N ILE A 16 3.15 -19.69 27.68
CA ILE A 16 2.27 -18.56 28.01
C ILE A 16 2.96 -17.60 28.99
N ASN A 17 3.69 -18.13 29.97
CA ASN A 17 4.47 -17.31 30.91
C ASN A 17 5.62 -16.55 30.22
N LYS A 18 6.31 -17.17 29.25
CA LYS A 18 7.36 -16.50 28.45
C LYS A 18 6.77 -15.39 27.57
N ILE A 19 5.64 -15.65 26.91
CA ILE A 19 4.93 -14.66 26.10
C ILE A 19 4.49 -13.48 26.98
N SER A 20 3.94 -13.77 28.17
CA SER A 20 3.53 -12.75 29.12
C SER A 20 4.68 -11.87 29.59
N TYR A 21 5.80 -12.47 29.98
CA TYR A 21 7.00 -11.76 30.39
C TYR A 21 7.52 -10.84 29.27
N ASN A 22 7.63 -11.37 28.05
CA ASN A 22 8.10 -10.61 26.90
C ASN A 22 7.15 -9.45 26.54
N LEU A 23 5.83 -9.69 26.57
CA LEU A 23 4.84 -8.65 26.30
C LEU A 23 4.95 -7.50 27.32
N HIS A 24 5.17 -7.84 28.59
CA HIS A 24 5.35 -6.84 29.62
C HIS A 24 6.57 -5.94 29.38
N GLN A 25 7.70 -6.52 28.97
CA GLN A 25 8.91 -5.77 28.62
C GLN A 25 8.69 -4.86 27.41
N VAL A 26 7.93 -5.32 26.42
CA VAL A 26 7.55 -4.52 25.25
C VAL A 26 6.71 -3.31 25.64
N ILE A 27 5.74 -3.50 26.54
CA ILE A 27 4.89 -2.39 27.02
C ILE A 27 5.74 -1.34 27.77
N ILE A 28 6.66 -1.77 28.64
CA ILE A 28 7.59 -0.86 29.32
C ILE A 28 8.46 -0.11 28.31
N THR A 29 9.07 -0.83 27.37
CA THR A 29 9.93 -0.24 26.34
C THR A 29 9.19 0.79 25.49
N ILE A 30 7.96 0.48 25.07
CA ILE A 30 7.13 1.40 24.30
C ILE A 30 6.71 2.60 25.15
N GLN A 31 6.35 2.40 26.42
CA GLN A 31 6.01 3.52 27.31
C GLN A 31 7.17 4.50 27.50
N GLU A 32 8.40 4.01 27.59
CA GLU A 32 9.59 4.83 27.81
C GLU A 32 10.08 5.53 26.53
N GLN A 33 9.98 4.88 25.38
CA GLN A 33 10.56 5.37 24.13
C GLN A 33 9.55 6.06 23.21
N GLN A 34 8.32 5.53 23.11
CA GLN A 34 7.30 5.94 22.15
C GLN A 34 5.87 5.77 22.73
N PRO A 35 5.51 6.52 23.79
CA PRO A 35 4.25 6.35 24.50
C PRO A 35 3.01 6.55 23.62
N GLU A 36 3.14 7.27 22.50
CA GLU A 36 2.09 7.45 21.49
C GLU A 36 1.61 6.12 20.86
N LEU A 37 2.44 5.08 20.88
CA LEU A 37 2.10 3.76 20.36
C LEU A 37 1.21 2.94 21.30
N LEU A 38 1.05 3.35 22.57
CA LEU A 38 0.05 2.81 23.48
C LEU A 38 -1.29 3.56 23.31
N LEU A 39 -2.41 2.85 23.49
CA LEU A 39 -3.70 3.52 23.59
C LEU A 39 -3.75 4.45 24.81
N ASP A 40 -4.44 5.59 24.70
CA ASP A 40 -4.46 6.66 25.70
C ASP A 40 -4.70 6.17 27.13
N LYS A 41 -5.63 5.24 27.31
CA LYS A 41 -6.00 4.65 28.62
C LYS A 41 -4.87 3.87 29.31
N TYR A 42 -3.80 3.51 28.59
CA TYR A 42 -2.67 2.73 29.12
C TYR A 42 -1.37 3.54 29.24
N ARG A 43 -1.31 4.76 28.70
CA ARG A 43 -0.10 5.61 28.71
C ARG A 43 0.33 6.02 30.13
N ASN A 44 -0.64 6.23 31.01
CA ASN A 44 -0.40 6.70 32.38
C ASN A 44 -0.37 5.59 33.44
N ILE A 45 -0.42 4.32 33.01
CA ILE A 45 -0.32 3.19 33.95
C ILE A 45 1.15 2.96 34.28
N ASN A 46 1.46 2.79 35.57
CA ASN A 46 2.81 2.42 35.98
C ASN A 46 3.10 0.95 35.66
N TRP A 47 3.65 0.67 34.47
CA TRP A 47 3.94 -0.69 34.02
C TRP A 47 5.13 -1.33 34.74
N HIS A 48 5.98 -0.56 35.44
CA HIS A 48 7.03 -1.11 36.32
C HIS A 48 6.47 -1.73 37.62
N SER A 49 5.19 -1.53 37.93
CA SER A 49 4.56 -2.10 39.12
C SER A 49 4.33 -3.61 38.97
N SER A 50 4.84 -4.39 39.92
CA SER A 50 4.59 -5.84 40.01
C SER A 50 3.10 -6.20 40.00
N ARG A 51 2.25 -5.35 40.59
CA ARG A 51 0.79 -5.50 40.56
C ARG A 51 0.23 -5.47 39.14
N ASN A 52 0.71 -4.56 38.29
CA ASN A 52 0.25 -4.43 36.91
C ASN A 52 0.82 -5.52 36.01
N GLN A 53 2.05 -5.95 36.27
CA GLN A 53 2.64 -7.13 35.62
C GLN A 53 1.83 -8.40 35.89
N SER A 54 1.49 -8.66 37.16
CA SER A 54 0.67 -9.82 37.53
C SER A 54 -0.74 -9.73 36.96
N ALA A 55 -1.38 -8.56 36.95
CA ALA A 55 -2.71 -8.37 36.39
C ALA A 55 -2.75 -8.57 34.86
N LEU A 56 -1.72 -8.08 34.14
CA LEU A 56 -1.56 -8.31 32.71
C LEU A 56 -1.34 -9.80 32.42
N SER A 57 -0.45 -10.42 33.19
CA SER A 57 -0.11 -11.84 33.02
C SER A 57 -1.32 -12.72 33.25
N LEU A 58 -2.10 -12.48 34.30
CA LEU A 58 -3.31 -13.25 34.57
C LEU A 58 -4.35 -13.09 33.46
N LYS A 59 -4.55 -11.88 32.92
CA LYS A 59 -5.45 -11.66 31.78
C LYS A 59 -4.98 -12.36 30.51
N LEU A 60 -3.68 -12.30 30.24
CA LEU A 60 -3.11 -12.94 29.05
C LEU A 60 -3.17 -14.47 29.18
N THR A 61 -2.78 -15.02 30.33
CA THR A 61 -2.85 -16.46 30.59
C THR A 61 -4.26 -16.99 30.46
N ASN A 62 -5.26 -16.31 31.04
CA ASN A 62 -6.66 -16.71 30.91
C ASN A 62 -7.19 -16.68 29.48
N LEU A 63 -6.67 -15.77 28.63
CA LEU A 63 -7.11 -15.61 27.25
C LEU A 63 -6.40 -16.58 26.30
N LEU A 64 -5.12 -16.87 26.56
CA LEU A 64 -4.33 -17.81 25.76
C LEU A 64 -4.58 -19.27 26.15
N SER A 65 -4.91 -19.57 27.41
CA SER A 65 -5.25 -20.94 27.86
C SER A 65 -6.57 -21.48 27.29
N GLN A 66 -7.40 -20.61 26.70
CA GLN A 66 -8.65 -20.98 26.03
C GLN A 66 -8.46 -21.43 24.58
N ALA A 67 -7.26 -21.23 24.01
CA ALA A 67 -6.97 -21.65 22.64
C ALA A 67 -6.75 -23.16 22.57
N GLN A 68 -7.49 -23.83 21.67
CA GLN A 68 -7.35 -25.28 21.44
C GLN A 68 -6.29 -25.61 20.38
N ASP A 69 -5.90 -24.62 19.57
CA ASP A 69 -4.92 -24.75 18.51
C ASP A 69 -4.06 -23.47 18.36
N GLN A 70 -2.96 -23.61 17.62
CA GLN A 70 -1.98 -22.53 17.43
C GLN A 70 -2.54 -21.34 16.65
N SER A 71 -3.48 -21.59 15.74
CA SER A 71 -4.13 -20.55 14.94
C SER A 71 -4.99 -19.65 15.83
N THR A 72 -5.78 -20.24 16.73
CA THR A 72 -6.58 -19.51 17.72
C THR A 72 -5.70 -18.80 18.73
N LEU A 73 -4.57 -19.38 19.14
CA LEU A 73 -3.62 -18.74 20.07
C LEU A 73 -3.05 -17.44 19.48
N LEU A 74 -2.60 -17.46 18.22
CA LEU A 74 -2.08 -16.28 17.54
C LEU A 74 -3.17 -15.22 17.32
N GLN A 75 -4.39 -15.63 16.97
CA GLN A 75 -5.52 -14.72 16.80
C GLN A 75 -5.92 -14.05 18.12
N ASN A 76 -6.00 -14.83 19.20
CA ASN A 76 -6.28 -14.35 20.55
C ASN A 76 -5.22 -13.35 21.02
N LEU A 77 -3.95 -13.66 20.77
CA LEU A 77 -2.85 -12.74 21.07
C LEU A 77 -2.95 -11.44 20.26
N GLN A 78 -3.22 -11.51 18.95
CA GLN A 78 -3.38 -10.31 18.11
C GLN A 78 -4.54 -9.43 18.59
N CYS A 79 -5.68 -10.02 18.95
CA CYS A 79 -6.81 -9.29 19.53
C CYS A 79 -6.42 -8.60 20.84
N PHE A 80 -5.65 -9.28 21.69
CA PHE A 80 -5.17 -8.70 22.94
C PHE A 80 -4.20 -7.53 22.71
N LEU A 81 -3.28 -7.64 21.74
CA LEU A 81 -2.35 -6.56 21.40
C LEU A 81 -3.08 -5.33 20.85
N LYS A 82 -4.08 -5.53 19.97
CA LYS A 82 -4.92 -4.44 19.45
C LYS A 82 -5.72 -3.74 20.56
N ALA A 83 -5.98 -4.43 21.66
CA ALA A 83 -6.63 -3.85 22.82
C ALA A 83 -5.70 -2.99 23.68
N LEU A 84 -4.38 -3.05 23.48
CA LEU A 84 -3.36 -2.33 24.25
C LEU A 84 -2.67 -1.22 23.44
N PHE A 85 -2.42 -1.46 22.16
CA PHE A 85 -1.63 -0.58 21.30
C PHE A 85 -2.45 0.05 20.17
N THR A 86 -1.93 1.16 19.64
CA THR A 86 -2.50 1.84 18.45
C THR A 86 -2.20 1.05 17.17
N PRO A 87 -2.94 1.25 16.07
CA PRO A 87 -2.62 0.61 14.79
C PRO A 87 -1.18 0.84 14.32
N GLU A 88 -0.64 2.04 14.53
CA GLU A 88 0.72 2.45 14.15
C GLU A 88 1.81 1.68 14.91
N SER A 89 1.49 1.13 16.09
CA SER A 89 2.43 0.34 16.88
C SER A 89 2.87 -0.96 16.20
N PHE A 90 2.07 -1.50 15.27
CA PHE A 90 2.37 -2.74 14.57
C PHE A 90 3.48 -2.59 13.52
N ASP A 91 3.80 -1.35 13.16
CA ASP A 91 4.95 -1.02 12.31
C ASP A 91 6.21 -0.71 13.16
N SER A 92 6.11 -0.73 14.49
CA SER A 92 7.26 -0.43 15.36
C SER A 92 8.25 -1.60 15.41
N PRO A 93 9.58 -1.34 15.36
CA PRO A 93 10.60 -2.38 15.46
C PRO A 93 10.47 -3.24 16.73
N VAL A 94 10.01 -2.63 17.83
CA VAL A 94 9.84 -3.30 19.13
C VAL A 94 8.72 -4.34 19.04
N LEU A 95 7.57 -4.01 18.46
CA LEU A 95 6.45 -4.94 18.35
C LEU A 95 6.67 -6.00 17.25
N ILE A 96 7.33 -5.63 16.16
CA ILE A 96 7.73 -6.58 15.10
C ILE A 96 8.65 -7.67 15.68
N LYS A 97 9.72 -7.27 16.38
CA LYS A 97 10.66 -8.21 17.01
C LYS A 97 9.98 -9.12 18.04
N PHE A 98 9.03 -8.57 18.80
CA PHE A 98 8.23 -9.36 19.74
C PHE A 98 7.38 -10.42 19.04
N LEU A 99 6.67 -10.06 17.97
CA LEU A 99 5.85 -10.99 17.19
C LEU A 99 6.70 -12.08 16.52
N GLU A 100 7.90 -11.74 16.04
CA GLU A 100 8.86 -12.72 15.52
C GLU A 100 9.35 -13.68 16.61
N THR A 101 9.66 -13.18 17.80
CA THR A 101 10.09 -14.01 18.94
C THR A 101 9.01 -15.00 19.33
N ILE A 102 7.74 -14.60 19.34
CA ILE A 102 6.61 -15.50 19.63
C ILE A 102 6.49 -16.58 18.56
N ARG A 103 6.61 -16.21 17.27
CA ARG A 103 6.60 -17.19 16.17
C ARG A 103 7.71 -18.22 16.35
N GLN A 104 8.93 -17.79 16.66
CA GLN A 104 10.06 -18.70 16.89
C GLN A 104 9.86 -19.61 18.11
N LEU A 105 9.37 -19.06 19.23
CA LEU A 105 9.03 -19.86 20.42
C LEU A 105 7.96 -20.92 20.13
N SER A 106 7.05 -20.62 19.20
CA SER A 106 6.02 -21.56 18.76
C SER A 106 6.57 -22.71 17.90
N TYR A 107 7.68 -22.50 17.20
CA TYR A 107 8.34 -23.55 16.41
C TYR A 107 9.27 -24.43 17.27
N SER A 108 9.97 -23.85 18.25
CA SER A 108 10.93 -24.58 19.09
C SER A 108 10.30 -25.60 20.05
N GLU A 109 9.04 -25.44 20.46
CA GLU A 109 8.33 -26.41 21.31
C GLU A 109 7.83 -27.66 20.55
N SER A 110 7.74 -27.58 19.21
CA SER A 110 7.44 -28.76 18.38
C SER A 110 8.62 -29.75 18.31
N GLU A 111 9.86 -29.25 18.48
CA GLU A 111 11.07 -30.07 18.48
C GLU A 111 11.46 -30.59 19.88
N SER A 112 11.13 -29.88 20.98
CA SER A 112 11.57 -30.29 22.32
C SER A 112 10.72 -31.39 23.00
N ASN A 113 9.52 -31.69 22.49
CA ASN A 113 8.67 -32.77 23.02
C ASN A 113 9.09 -34.19 22.55
N LYS A 114 10.21 -34.32 21.84
CA LYS A 114 10.80 -35.63 21.46
C LYS A 114 12.03 -36.04 22.26
N SER A 115 12.45 -35.25 23.25
CA SER A 115 13.65 -35.55 24.04
C SER A 115 13.35 -35.51 25.53
N SER A 116 12.75 -36.57 26.06
CA SER A 116 12.80 -36.92 27.49
C SER A 116 12.34 -38.36 27.73
N HIS A 117 13.15 -39.33 27.32
CA HIS A 117 13.44 -40.52 28.13
C HIS A 117 14.53 -41.35 27.43
N CYS A 118 15.67 -41.55 28.12
CA CYS A 118 16.41 -42.82 28.22
C CYS A 118 17.86 -42.58 28.66
N LEU A 119 18.09 -42.82 29.95
CA LEU A 119 19.29 -43.42 30.57
C LEU A 119 18.68 -44.43 31.56
N GLU A 120 19.07 -45.69 31.73
CA GLU A 120 20.22 -46.56 31.42
C GLU A 120 19.62 -47.98 31.22
N VAL A 121 20.22 -48.99 30.59
CA VAL A 121 21.28 -49.90 31.12
C VAL A 121 21.66 -50.92 30.03
N ASP A 122 22.92 -51.32 30.11
CA ASP A 122 23.74 -52.31 29.39
C ASP A 122 23.16 -53.62 28.82
N SER A 123 23.68 -53.95 27.62
CA SER A 123 24.30 -55.21 27.17
C SER A 123 23.64 -56.57 27.42
N SER A 124 23.19 -57.24 26.33
CA SER A 124 23.78 -58.50 25.79
C SER A 124 22.81 -59.39 24.99
N LYS A 125 23.16 -59.61 23.71
CA LYS A 125 23.03 -60.84 22.87
C LYS A 125 21.66 -61.40 22.43
N LYS A 126 21.53 -61.37 21.09
CA LYS A 126 20.98 -62.37 20.14
C LYS A 126 19.49 -62.68 20.20
N PHE A 127 18.75 -62.30 19.15
CA PHE A 127 18.08 -63.19 18.18
C PHE A 127 17.54 -62.32 17.02
N LEU A 128 17.85 -62.66 15.76
CA LEU A 128 17.12 -62.21 14.56
C LEU A 128 15.86 -63.12 14.44
N PRO A 129 14.70 -62.70 13.90
CA PRO A 129 14.60 -62.21 12.52
C PRO A 129 13.60 -61.07 12.27
N THR A 130 13.68 -60.48 11.07
CA THR A 130 12.67 -59.60 10.42
C THR A 130 12.78 -58.12 10.73
N VAL A 131 13.68 -57.43 10.02
CA VAL A 131 13.61 -55.97 9.88
C VAL A 131 12.71 -55.65 8.69
N THR A 132 11.43 -55.45 8.98
CA THR A 132 10.64 -54.47 8.25
C THR A 132 11.27 -53.11 8.52
N ALA A 133 11.86 -52.53 7.48
CA ALA A 133 12.40 -51.18 7.51
C ALA A 133 11.25 -50.19 7.76
N THR A 134 11.12 -49.70 8.99
CA THR A 134 10.36 -48.47 9.27
C THR A 134 11.28 -47.28 9.05
N SER A 135 11.03 -46.65 7.91
CA SER A 135 11.64 -45.43 7.39
C SER A 135 11.68 -44.32 8.44
N LYS A 136 12.88 -43.75 8.65
CA LYS A 136 12.99 -42.35 9.08
C LYS A 136 12.27 -41.52 8.02
N GLN A 137 11.20 -40.83 8.37
CA GLN A 137 10.48 -39.93 7.46
C GLN A 137 11.45 -38.84 6.99
N GLN A 138 11.95 -38.98 5.76
CA GLN A 138 12.60 -37.90 5.03
C GLN A 138 11.52 -36.86 4.71
N THR A 139 11.56 -35.71 5.37
CA THR A 139 10.78 -34.54 4.93
C THR A 139 11.33 -34.10 3.58
N GLY A 140 10.54 -34.27 2.52
CA GLY A 140 10.90 -33.81 1.18
C GLY A 140 11.13 -32.31 1.15
N ILE A 141 11.91 -31.85 0.17
CA ILE A 141 12.15 -30.43 -0.07
C ILE A 141 11.61 -30.00 -1.43
N ALA A 142 11.21 -28.74 -1.52
CA ALA A 142 10.92 -28.07 -2.78
C ALA A 142 12.13 -27.22 -3.23
N ILE A 143 12.39 -27.21 -4.54
CA ILE A 143 13.45 -26.41 -5.17
C ILE A 143 12.84 -25.48 -6.22
N LEU A 144 13.23 -24.21 -6.20
CA LEU A 144 12.81 -23.22 -7.20
C LEU A 144 13.97 -22.94 -8.16
N LEU A 145 13.70 -23.13 -9.46
CA LEU A 145 14.59 -22.77 -10.55
C LEU A 145 14.01 -21.57 -11.29
N LEU A 146 14.75 -20.47 -11.28
CA LEU A 146 14.33 -19.21 -11.86
C LEU A 146 15.16 -18.86 -13.09
N ASP A 147 14.49 -18.77 -14.22
CA ASP A 147 14.98 -18.04 -15.38
C ASP A 147 14.76 -16.54 -15.14
N ALA A 148 15.77 -15.88 -14.59
CA ALA A 148 15.65 -14.49 -14.13
C ALA A 148 15.66 -13.48 -15.29
N GLU A 149 16.09 -13.88 -16.49
CA GLU A 149 15.97 -13.06 -17.70
C GLU A 149 14.54 -13.04 -18.23
N ASN A 150 13.77 -14.10 -17.98
CA ASN A 150 12.43 -14.27 -18.52
C ASN A 150 11.30 -13.92 -17.54
N ILE A 151 11.46 -14.21 -16.25
CA ILE A 151 10.44 -13.97 -15.22
C ILE A 151 11.03 -13.17 -14.06
N GLN A 152 10.32 -12.10 -13.67
CA GLN A 152 10.68 -11.32 -12.49
C GLN A 152 9.80 -11.71 -11.29
N LEU A 153 10.38 -12.40 -10.32
CA LEU A 153 9.71 -12.73 -9.06
C LEU A 153 10.03 -11.69 -7.99
N ASN A 154 9.01 -11.20 -7.30
CA ASN A 154 9.13 -10.39 -6.09
C ASN A 154 8.92 -11.24 -4.83
N ALA A 155 9.24 -10.67 -3.66
CA ALA A 155 9.15 -11.37 -2.38
C ALA A 155 7.73 -11.88 -2.04
N GLU A 156 6.67 -11.18 -2.47
CA GLU A 156 5.30 -11.62 -2.26
C GLU A 156 4.94 -12.83 -3.12
N THR A 157 5.39 -12.82 -4.37
CA THR A 157 5.21 -13.93 -5.30
C THR A 157 5.97 -15.16 -4.80
N GLU A 158 7.16 -15.00 -4.21
CA GLU A 158 7.85 -16.13 -3.57
C GLU A 158 7.08 -16.71 -2.39
N LYS A 159 6.57 -15.85 -1.50
CA LYS A 159 5.72 -16.31 -0.38
C LYS A 159 4.52 -17.09 -0.89
N PHE A 160 3.94 -16.68 -2.01
CA PHE A 160 2.87 -17.42 -2.66
C PHE A 160 3.32 -18.78 -3.16
N LEU A 161 4.46 -18.85 -3.85
CA LEU A 161 4.98 -20.12 -4.37
C LEU A 161 5.17 -21.14 -3.24
N THR A 162 5.60 -20.69 -2.06
CA THR A 162 5.69 -21.54 -0.86
C THR A 162 4.33 -22.09 -0.41
N THR A 163 3.22 -21.38 -0.65
CA THR A 163 1.87 -21.88 -0.31
C THR A 163 1.31 -22.90 -1.30
N VAL A 164 1.86 -22.96 -2.52
CA VAL A 164 1.44 -23.89 -3.57
C VAL A 164 2.17 -25.24 -3.45
N CYS A 165 3.34 -25.23 -2.81
CA CYS A 165 4.14 -26.42 -2.57
C CYS A 165 3.64 -27.18 -1.34
N HIS A 166 3.67 -28.52 -1.37
CA HIS A 166 3.45 -29.32 -0.16
C HIS A 166 4.72 -29.45 0.67
N CYS A 167 5.88 -29.37 0.01
CA CYS A 167 7.18 -29.40 0.65
C CYS A 167 7.69 -27.99 0.93
N PRO A 168 8.46 -27.79 2.01
CA PRO A 168 9.12 -26.51 2.28
C PRO A 168 10.08 -26.14 1.14
N LEU A 169 9.93 -24.92 0.63
CA LEU A 169 10.83 -24.33 -0.36
C LEU A 169 12.17 -23.97 0.30
N HIS A 170 13.16 -24.84 0.13
CA HIS A 170 14.47 -24.72 0.78
C HIS A 170 15.56 -24.16 -0.13
N VAL A 171 15.54 -24.52 -1.42
CA VAL A 171 16.60 -24.15 -2.36
C VAL A 171 16.01 -23.25 -3.44
N LYS A 172 16.66 -22.13 -3.69
CA LYS A 172 16.29 -21.18 -4.75
C LYS A 172 17.51 -20.94 -5.62
N ILE A 173 17.39 -21.15 -6.91
CA ILE A 173 18.50 -21.03 -7.86
C ILE A 173 18.03 -20.15 -9.00
N ALA A 174 18.79 -19.10 -9.31
CA ALA A 174 18.49 -18.21 -10.42
C ALA A 174 19.57 -18.30 -11.49
N PHE A 175 19.14 -18.29 -12.75
CA PHE A 175 19.99 -18.33 -13.93
C PHE A 175 19.81 -17.02 -14.70
N ALA A 176 20.91 -16.31 -14.93
CA ALA A 176 20.93 -15.13 -15.78
C ALA A 176 22.37 -14.74 -16.14
N ASN A 177 22.50 -13.93 -17.18
CA ASN A 177 23.67 -13.10 -17.39
C ASN A 177 23.64 -11.94 -16.38
N TRP A 178 24.14 -12.18 -15.18
CA TRP A 178 24.16 -11.17 -14.11
C TRP A 178 24.84 -9.86 -14.51
N CYS A 179 25.78 -9.88 -15.46
CA CYS A 179 26.41 -8.67 -15.98
C CYS A 179 25.42 -7.75 -16.72
N SER A 180 24.36 -8.28 -17.31
CA SER A 180 23.29 -7.50 -17.97
C SER A 180 22.11 -7.17 -17.06
N MET A 181 22.07 -7.71 -15.83
CA MET A 181 20.93 -7.59 -14.92
C MET A 181 21.04 -6.44 -13.91
N GLY A 182 22.02 -5.55 -14.07
CA GLY A 182 22.20 -4.37 -13.23
C GLY A 182 22.46 -4.73 -11.76
N LYS A 183 21.57 -4.33 -10.85
CA LYS A 183 21.67 -4.58 -9.40
C LYS A 183 20.78 -5.73 -8.91
N GLN A 184 20.17 -6.49 -9.82
CA GLN A 184 19.23 -7.54 -9.44
C GLN A 184 19.92 -8.75 -8.82
N ASP A 185 21.19 -8.99 -9.14
CA ASP A 185 22.04 -10.00 -8.50
C ASP A 185 22.08 -9.79 -6.97
N PHE A 186 22.29 -8.57 -6.52
CA PHE A 186 22.30 -8.20 -5.10
C PHE A 186 20.94 -8.47 -4.44
N GLU A 187 19.84 -8.12 -5.11
CA GLU A 187 18.48 -8.35 -4.61
C GLU A 187 18.15 -9.84 -4.46
N PHE A 188 18.51 -10.66 -5.46
CA PHE A 188 18.30 -12.11 -5.40
C PHE A 188 19.21 -12.77 -4.35
N HIS A 189 20.45 -12.31 -4.21
CA HIS A 189 21.36 -12.79 -3.16
C HIS A 189 20.81 -12.50 -1.75
N GLN A 190 20.25 -11.30 -1.52
CA GLN A 190 19.59 -10.97 -0.24
C GLN A 190 18.37 -11.85 0.07
N ARG A 191 17.72 -12.39 -0.96
CA ARG A 191 16.57 -13.33 -0.84
C ARG A 191 17.00 -14.81 -0.79
N SER A 192 18.29 -15.06 -0.60
CA SER A 192 18.91 -16.39 -0.48
C SER A 192 18.84 -17.23 -1.75
N TYR A 193 19.02 -16.62 -2.92
CA TYR A 193 19.21 -17.35 -4.17
C TYR A 193 20.67 -17.69 -4.41
N ASP A 194 20.91 -18.94 -4.84
CA ASP A 194 22.14 -19.32 -5.49
C ASP A 194 22.12 -18.77 -6.93
N LEU A 195 23.07 -17.91 -7.24
CA LEU A 195 23.15 -17.21 -8.52
C LEU A 195 24.07 -17.96 -9.48
N ILE A 196 23.51 -18.53 -10.54
CA ILE A 196 24.27 -19.19 -11.60
C ILE A 196 24.44 -18.20 -12.74
N HIS A 197 25.67 -17.72 -12.92
CA HIS A 197 26.02 -16.87 -14.05
C HIS A 197 26.02 -17.67 -15.35
N VAL A 198 25.39 -17.11 -16.39
CA VAL A 198 25.53 -17.58 -17.77
C VAL A 198 26.16 -16.51 -18.67
N PRO A 199 27.02 -16.88 -19.62
CA PRO A 199 27.57 -15.94 -20.59
C PRO A 199 26.47 -15.33 -21.46
N ALA A 200 26.72 -14.13 -21.97
CA ALA A 200 25.86 -13.50 -22.96
C ALA A 200 25.68 -14.39 -24.19
N GLY A 201 24.44 -14.60 -24.60
CA GLY A 201 24.10 -15.39 -25.78
C GLY A 201 22.66 -15.85 -25.72
N LYS A 202 22.06 -16.04 -26.90
CA LYS A 202 20.68 -16.48 -27.01
C LYS A 202 20.54 -17.88 -26.42
N ASP A 203 19.50 -18.10 -25.61
CA ASP A 203 19.13 -19.39 -25.02
C ASP A 203 20.20 -20.01 -24.07
N ASN A 204 21.23 -19.24 -23.66
CA ASN A 204 22.29 -19.73 -22.77
C ASN A 204 21.77 -19.96 -21.34
N ALA A 205 20.89 -19.08 -20.86
CA ALA A 205 20.21 -19.24 -19.57
C ALA A 205 19.37 -20.52 -19.58
N ASP A 206 18.56 -20.71 -20.63
CA ASP A 206 17.73 -21.89 -20.83
C ASP A 206 18.56 -23.18 -20.86
N GLY A 207 19.62 -23.20 -21.67
CA GLY A 207 20.51 -24.35 -21.79
C GLY A 207 21.17 -24.71 -20.47
N LYS A 208 21.61 -23.72 -19.69
CA LYS A 208 22.21 -23.95 -18.37
C LYS A 208 21.19 -24.43 -17.36
N MET A 209 20.00 -23.85 -17.35
CA MET A 209 18.90 -24.24 -16.47
C MET A 209 18.43 -25.67 -16.77
N ILE A 210 18.34 -26.07 -18.03
CA ILE A 210 18.06 -27.46 -18.42
C ILE A 210 19.16 -28.39 -17.94
N ALA A 211 20.43 -28.10 -18.28
CA ALA A 211 21.55 -28.97 -17.94
C ALA A 211 21.70 -29.14 -16.43
N PHE A 212 21.60 -28.06 -15.66
CA PHE A 212 21.65 -28.11 -14.20
C PHE A 212 20.39 -28.79 -13.64
N GLY A 213 19.22 -28.36 -14.09
CA GLY A 213 17.92 -28.83 -13.64
C GLY A 213 17.75 -30.34 -13.80
N SER A 214 18.19 -30.91 -14.91
CA SER A 214 18.14 -32.35 -15.17
C SER A 214 18.92 -33.20 -14.15
N SER A 215 19.89 -32.61 -13.44
CA SER A 215 20.71 -33.27 -12.42
C SER A 215 20.24 -32.99 -10.98
N ILE A 216 19.10 -32.31 -10.78
CA ILE A 216 18.63 -31.92 -9.44
C ILE A 216 18.39 -33.12 -8.53
N HIS A 217 17.79 -34.20 -9.06
CA HIS A 217 17.51 -35.39 -8.27
C HIS A 217 18.79 -36.04 -7.71
N GLU A 218 19.89 -35.98 -8.47
CA GLU A 218 21.20 -36.50 -8.05
C GLU A 218 21.86 -35.58 -7.02
N ARG A 219 21.76 -34.25 -7.22
CA ARG A 219 22.39 -33.24 -6.35
C ARG A 219 21.64 -33.05 -5.04
N TYR A 220 20.32 -33.22 -5.06
CA TYR A 220 19.44 -33.02 -3.92
C TYR A 220 18.57 -34.26 -3.73
N PRO A 221 19.08 -35.35 -3.10
CA PRO A 221 18.35 -36.61 -2.96
C PRO A 221 17.03 -36.52 -2.20
N GLN A 222 16.80 -35.43 -1.47
CA GLN A 222 15.59 -35.18 -0.69
C GLN A 222 14.54 -34.37 -1.47
N VAL A 223 14.83 -33.96 -2.70
CA VAL A 223 13.89 -33.19 -3.51
C VAL A 223 12.67 -34.04 -3.87
N GLN A 224 11.49 -33.47 -3.63
CA GLN A 224 10.22 -34.07 -4.02
C GLN A 224 9.44 -33.16 -4.97
N GLU A 225 9.64 -31.85 -4.87
CA GLU A 225 8.94 -30.86 -5.67
C GLU A 225 9.92 -29.89 -6.33
N VAL A 226 9.66 -29.53 -7.59
CA VAL A 226 10.47 -28.55 -8.31
C VAL A 226 9.56 -27.52 -8.98
N LEU A 227 9.81 -26.24 -8.71
CA LEU A 227 9.21 -25.13 -9.43
C LEU A 227 10.14 -24.71 -10.55
N VAL A 228 9.66 -24.80 -11.79
CA VAL A 228 10.37 -24.37 -12.99
C VAL A 228 9.76 -23.05 -13.43
N CYS A 229 10.42 -21.94 -13.11
CA CYS A 229 9.97 -20.59 -13.41
C CYS A 229 10.59 -20.08 -14.72
N SER A 230 9.90 -20.29 -15.83
CA SER A 230 10.17 -19.68 -17.14
C SER A 230 8.91 -19.70 -18.00
N SER A 231 8.75 -18.68 -18.83
CA SER A 231 7.66 -18.58 -19.80
C SER A 231 8.00 -19.23 -21.13
N ASP A 232 9.26 -19.64 -21.34
CA ASP A 232 9.67 -20.33 -22.56
C ASP A 232 9.02 -21.73 -22.64
N LYS A 233 8.67 -22.13 -23.86
CA LYS A 233 8.21 -23.49 -24.17
C LYS A 233 9.33 -24.51 -24.09
N VAL A 234 10.58 -24.10 -24.29
CA VAL A 234 11.76 -24.99 -24.25
C VAL A 234 11.89 -25.69 -22.88
N MET A 235 11.48 -25.03 -21.79
CA MET A 235 11.46 -25.64 -20.45
C MET A 235 10.51 -26.84 -20.28
N THR A 236 9.60 -27.08 -21.24
CA THR A 236 8.73 -28.26 -21.22
C THR A 236 9.54 -29.57 -21.16
N ASN A 237 10.69 -29.61 -21.82
CA ASN A 237 11.57 -30.78 -21.80
C ASN A 237 12.16 -31.03 -20.41
N LEU A 238 12.59 -29.99 -19.71
CA LEU A 238 13.08 -30.07 -18.34
C LEU A 238 11.96 -30.55 -17.40
N CYS A 239 10.76 -29.99 -17.52
CA CYS A 239 9.62 -30.42 -16.72
C CYS A 239 9.34 -31.91 -16.91
N ASN A 240 9.26 -32.38 -18.16
CA ASN A 240 9.02 -33.79 -18.46
C ASN A 240 10.11 -34.70 -17.88
N HIS A 241 11.38 -34.32 -18.00
CA HIS A 241 12.51 -35.08 -17.43
C HIS A 241 12.45 -35.15 -15.91
N LEU A 242 12.14 -34.05 -15.23
CA LEU A 242 11.98 -34.03 -13.77
C LEU A 242 10.82 -34.92 -13.30
N GLN A 243 9.70 -34.90 -14.03
CA GLN A 243 8.56 -35.79 -13.75
C GLN A 243 8.89 -37.27 -13.97
N GLN A 244 9.63 -37.60 -15.03
CA GLN A 244 10.09 -38.97 -15.29
C GLN A 244 10.98 -39.50 -14.15
N ASN A 245 11.70 -38.62 -13.45
CA ASN A 245 12.48 -38.95 -12.25
C ASN A 245 11.64 -38.95 -10.96
N GLY A 246 10.30 -38.94 -11.06
CA GLY A 246 9.39 -39.08 -9.93
C GLY A 246 9.15 -37.80 -9.12
N LEU A 247 9.58 -36.64 -9.62
CA LEU A 247 9.38 -35.36 -8.94
C LEU A 247 8.01 -34.74 -9.32
N ILE A 248 7.41 -34.03 -8.37
CA ILE A 248 6.24 -33.18 -8.63
C ILE A 248 6.75 -31.88 -9.23
N VAL A 249 6.25 -31.52 -10.42
CA VAL A 249 6.75 -30.34 -11.15
C VAL A 249 5.69 -29.26 -11.27
N TYR A 250 5.99 -28.09 -10.72
CA TYR A 250 5.20 -26.89 -10.88
C TYR A 250 5.80 -26.01 -11.98
N ARG A 251 5.12 -25.90 -13.11
CA ARG A 251 5.52 -24.99 -14.17
C ARG A 251 4.97 -23.61 -13.88
N VAL A 252 5.86 -22.65 -13.66
CA VAL A 252 5.52 -21.26 -13.37
C VAL A 252 5.85 -20.43 -14.60
N SER A 253 4.84 -19.77 -15.17
CA SER A 253 4.96 -18.93 -16.36
C SER A 253 4.33 -17.57 -16.13
N GLN A 254 4.87 -16.52 -16.75
CA GLN A 254 4.32 -15.18 -16.66
C GLN A 254 3.58 -14.82 -17.95
N GLN A 255 2.32 -14.39 -17.81
CA GLN A 255 1.48 -13.89 -18.90
C GLN A 255 1.01 -12.47 -18.55
N GLY A 256 1.68 -11.47 -19.13
CA GLY A 256 1.49 -10.08 -18.74
C GLY A 256 1.78 -9.89 -17.25
N ASN A 257 0.76 -9.47 -16.50
CA ASN A 257 0.86 -9.20 -15.06
C ASN A 257 0.44 -10.40 -14.20
N HIS A 258 0.15 -11.54 -14.80
CA HIS A 258 -0.29 -12.74 -14.10
C HIS A 258 0.76 -13.84 -14.16
N LEU A 259 1.05 -14.41 -13.01
CA LEU A 259 1.78 -15.64 -12.84
C LEU A 259 0.80 -16.81 -12.93
N LYS A 260 1.03 -17.72 -13.88
CA LYS A 260 0.31 -18.98 -14.01
C LYS A 260 1.21 -20.11 -13.52
N ILE A 261 0.73 -20.82 -12.51
CA ILE A 261 1.38 -22.00 -11.95
C ILE A 261 0.56 -23.22 -12.34
N LEU A 262 1.16 -24.14 -13.07
CA LEU A 262 0.56 -25.41 -13.46
C LEU A 262 1.25 -26.53 -12.70
N ASN A 263 0.49 -27.26 -11.88
CA ASN A 263 0.95 -28.54 -11.36
C ASN A 263 0.90 -29.55 -12.50
N SER A 264 2.07 -29.98 -12.98
CA SER A 264 2.18 -30.84 -14.15
C SER A 264 1.72 -32.28 -13.86
N ASN A 265 1.54 -32.65 -12.59
CA ASN A 265 1.11 -33.99 -12.17
C ASN A 265 -0.42 -34.07 -12.03
N THR A 266 -1.07 -33.02 -11.51
CA THR A 266 -2.53 -32.98 -11.29
C THR A 266 -3.28 -32.24 -12.39
N GLY A 267 -2.60 -31.39 -13.17
CA GLY A 267 -3.22 -30.46 -14.12
C GLY A 267 -3.83 -29.21 -13.45
N GLU A 268 -3.75 -29.08 -12.13
CA GLU A 268 -4.27 -27.93 -11.40
C GLU A 268 -3.52 -26.65 -11.79
N THR A 269 -4.27 -25.57 -11.98
CA THR A 269 -3.73 -24.27 -12.38
C THR A 269 -4.09 -23.20 -11.37
N HIS A 270 -3.08 -22.52 -10.82
CA HIS A 270 -3.25 -21.31 -10.04
C HIS A 270 -2.83 -20.09 -10.85
N ILE A 271 -3.62 -19.02 -10.80
CA ILE A 271 -3.31 -17.75 -11.46
C ILE A 271 -3.26 -16.67 -10.38
N ARG A 272 -2.17 -15.89 -10.35
CA ARG A 272 -1.99 -14.79 -9.40
C ARG A 272 -1.41 -13.57 -10.09
N SER A 273 -1.88 -12.38 -9.76
CA SER A 273 -1.28 -11.13 -10.23
C SER A 273 0.07 -10.88 -9.52
N ILE A 274 1.10 -10.55 -10.29
CA ILE A 274 2.49 -10.32 -9.82
C ILE A 274 2.65 -8.92 -9.21
N LEU A 275 1.79 -8.00 -9.62
CA LEU A 275 1.82 -6.63 -9.14
C LEU A 275 1.26 -6.55 -7.73
N GLU A 276 2.01 -5.87 -6.86
CA GLU A 276 1.57 -5.52 -5.51
C GLU A 276 0.34 -4.62 -5.64
N ILE A 277 -0.82 -5.15 -5.25
CA ILE A 277 -2.07 -4.40 -5.31
C ILE A 277 -1.99 -3.32 -4.25
N PRO A 278 -2.06 -2.02 -4.63
CA PRO A 278 -1.95 -0.94 -3.67
C PRO A 278 -3.05 -1.07 -2.63
N ASP A 279 -2.77 -0.66 -1.40
CA ASP A 279 -3.81 -0.49 -0.40
C ASP A 279 -4.90 0.45 -0.95
N PHE A 280 -6.12 0.27 -0.45
CA PHE A 280 -7.27 0.97 -1.02
C PHE A 280 -7.16 2.50 -0.93
N ASN A 281 -6.54 3.04 0.13
CA ASN A 281 -6.35 4.49 0.28
C ASN A 281 -5.35 5.03 -0.74
N LYS A 282 -4.26 4.30 -0.99
CA LYS A 282 -3.27 4.59 -2.02
C LYS A 282 -3.89 4.51 -3.41
N PHE A 283 -4.73 3.51 -3.66
CA PHE A 283 -5.52 3.40 -4.89
C PHE A 283 -6.38 4.65 -5.13
N ILE A 284 -7.15 5.11 -4.13
CA ILE A 284 -7.96 6.33 -4.24
C ILE A 284 -7.07 7.55 -4.53
N LYS A 285 -5.95 7.72 -3.81
CA LYS A 285 -5.00 8.83 -4.05
C LYS A 285 -4.41 8.80 -5.47
N GLN A 286 -4.13 7.62 -6.02
CA GLN A 286 -3.64 7.48 -7.39
C GLN A 286 -4.70 7.92 -8.41
N ILE A 287 -5.95 7.49 -8.24
CA ILE A 287 -7.10 7.92 -9.06
C ILE A 287 -7.23 9.45 -9.00
N GLN A 288 -7.19 10.04 -7.80
CA GLN A 288 -7.24 11.50 -7.62
C GLN A 288 -6.09 12.19 -8.34
N GLY A 289 -4.87 11.66 -8.22
CA GLY A 289 -3.70 12.19 -8.89
C GLY A 289 -3.82 12.20 -10.41
N ILE A 290 -4.42 11.16 -11.00
CA ILE A 290 -4.73 11.12 -12.43
C ILE A 290 -5.73 12.24 -12.78
N ILE A 291 -6.85 12.32 -12.07
CA ILE A 291 -7.87 13.33 -12.35
C ILE A 291 -7.28 14.75 -12.24
N ILE A 292 -6.50 15.06 -11.20
CA ILE A 292 -5.82 16.36 -11.04
C ILE A 292 -4.89 16.66 -12.21
N SER A 293 -4.19 15.65 -12.73
CA SER A 293 -3.25 15.83 -13.85
C SER A 293 -3.99 16.10 -15.16
N GLU A 294 -5.09 15.37 -15.40
CA GLU A 294 -5.95 15.55 -16.57
C GLU A 294 -6.68 16.89 -16.54
N GLU A 295 -7.15 17.34 -15.38
CA GLU A 295 -7.75 18.67 -15.19
C GLU A 295 -6.79 19.79 -15.58
N LYS A 296 -5.52 19.70 -15.15
CA LYS A 296 -4.50 20.71 -15.49
C LYS A 296 -4.21 20.78 -16.98
N THR A 297 -4.29 19.63 -17.66
CA THR A 297 -3.95 19.51 -19.08
C THR A 297 -5.09 19.97 -19.98
N THR A 298 -6.33 19.62 -19.63
CA THR A 298 -7.50 19.84 -20.49
C THR A 298 -8.39 21.00 -20.05
N SER A 299 -8.20 21.54 -18.84
CA SER A 299 -9.11 22.48 -18.17
C SER A 299 -10.55 21.97 -17.99
N ASN A 300 -10.80 20.68 -18.27
CA ASN A 300 -12.07 20.01 -18.01
C ASN A 300 -12.13 19.49 -16.57
N GLN A 301 -13.33 19.38 -16.00
CA GLN A 301 -13.53 18.90 -14.63
C GLN A 301 -14.21 17.52 -14.55
N TRP A 302 -14.79 17.07 -15.67
CA TRP A 302 -15.48 15.79 -15.76
C TRP A 302 -14.78 14.90 -16.77
N PHE A 303 -14.42 13.69 -16.33
CA PHE A 303 -13.72 12.71 -17.15
C PHE A 303 -14.49 11.42 -17.20
N LYS A 304 -14.45 10.74 -18.33
CA LYS A 304 -15.04 9.40 -18.44
C LYS A 304 -14.27 8.43 -17.55
N LEU A 305 -14.97 7.60 -16.77
CA LEU A 305 -14.32 6.60 -15.91
C LEU A 305 -13.48 5.63 -16.73
N SER A 306 -13.91 5.29 -17.95
CA SER A 306 -13.16 4.49 -18.91
C SER A 306 -11.82 5.12 -19.29
N GLN A 307 -11.78 6.44 -19.52
CA GLN A 307 -10.55 7.17 -19.79
C GLN A 307 -9.60 7.13 -18.59
N ILE A 308 -10.12 7.36 -17.38
CA ILE A 308 -9.31 7.27 -16.15
C ILE A 308 -8.78 5.85 -15.94
N ALA A 309 -9.57 4.82 -16.25
CA ALA A 309 -9.15 3.43 -16.23
C ALA A 309 -8.01 3.13 -17.19
N GLN A 310 -8.09 3.63 -18.43
CA GLN A 310 -7.02 3.48 -19.40
C GLN A 310 -5.73 4.19 -18.94
N ILE A 311 -5.83 5.41 -18.41
CA ILE A 311 -4.66 6.14 -17.90
C ILE A 311 -4.07 5.42 -16.70
N TYR A 312 -4.91 4.90 -15.80
CA TYR A 312 -4.46 4.14 -14.63
C TYR A 312 -3.73 2.86 -15.05
N GLN A 313 -4.29 2.10 -15.99
CA GLN A 313 -3.67 0.91 -16.55
C GLN A 313 -2.34 1.23 -17.22
N HIS A 314 -2.26 2.29 -18.02
CA HIS A 314 -1.00 2.67 -18.67
C HIS A 314 0.05 3.15 -17.66
N LYS A 315 -0.36 3.85 -16.59
CA LYS A 315 0.55 4.46 -15.62
C LYS A 315 1.05 3.49 -14.55
N TYR A 316 0.19 2.57 -14.11
CA TYR A 316 0.47 1.66 -12.99
C TYR A 316 0.52 0.20 -13.41
N ASN A 317 0.25 -0.10 -14.69
CA ASN A 317 0.15 -1.45 -15.23
C ASN A 317 -0.88 -2.32 -14.46
N LEU A 318 -1.88 -1.71 -13.84
CA LEU A 318 -2.92 -2.39 -13.04
C LEU A 318 -4.29 -2.04 -13.60
N ASP A 319 -5.20 -3.01 -13.69
CA ASP A 319 -6.59 -2.70 -14.03
C ASP A 319 -7.35 -2.20 -12.79
N ILE A 320 -8.16 -1.15 -12.95
CA ILE A 320 -8.94 -0.58 -11.83
C ILE A 320 -9.91 -1.64 -11.25
N ASN A 321 -10.52 -2.49 -12.08
CA ASN A 321 -11.43 -3.53 -11.60
C ASN A 321 -10.68 -4.69 -10.95
N GLU A 322 -9.43 -4.99 -11.35
CA GLU A 322 -8.57 -5.94 -10.64
C GLU A 322 -8.29 -5.44 -9.21
N VAL A 323 -7.86 -4.18 -9.07
CA VAL A 323 -7.63 -3.57 -7.75
C VAL A 323 -8.92 -3.51 -6.94
N THR A 324 -10.04 -3.18 -7.58
CA THR A 324 -11.35 -3.10 -6.91
C THR A 324 -11.83 -4.47 -6.45
N SER A 325 -11.72 -5.50 -7.29
CA SER A 325 -12.17 -6.85 -6.96
C SER A 325 -11.35 -7.48 -5.85
N HIS A 326 -10.08 -7.08 -5.71
CA HIS A 326 -9.22 -7.50 -4.61
C HIS A 326 -9.70 -6.95 -3.26
N HIS A 327 -9.99 -5.65 -3.18
CA HIS A 327 -10.44 -5.02 -1.93
C HIS A 327 -11.93 -5.23 -1.64
N TYR A 328 -12.75 -5.36 -2.69
CA TYR A 328 -14.20 -5.50 -2.63
C TYR A 328 -14.70 -6.52 -3.67
N PRO A 329 -14.62 -7.83 -3.36
CA PRO A 329 -15.06 -8.89 -4.27
C PRO A 329 -16.51 -8.70 -4.74
N GLY A 330 -16.72 -8.86 -6.05
CA GLY A 330 -18.05 -8.74 -6.68
C GLY A 330 -18.57 -7.30 -6.82
N LYS A 331 -17.73 -6.29 -6.62
CA LYS A 331 -18.06 -4.87 -6.84
C LYS A 331 -17.28 -4.31 -8.00
N THR A 332 -17.91 -3.42 -8.78
CA THR A 332 -17.24 -2.67 -9.84
C THR A 332 -16.52 -1.45 -9.28
N ALA A 333 -15.54 -0.92 -10.02
CA ALA A 333 -14.85 0.32 -9.67
C ALA A 333 -15.84 1.46 -9.35
N LYS A 334 -16.91 1.54 -10.13
CA LYS A 334 -17.98 2.52 -9.94
C LYS A 334 -18.69 2.34 -8.60
N ASP A 335 -19.07 1.12 -8.24
CA ASP A 335 -19.80 0.82 -6.99
C ASP A 335 -19.00 1.20 -5.74
N VAL A 336 -17.69 1.04 -5.83
CA VAL A 336 -16.78 1.33 -4.73
C VAL A 336 -16.48 2.83 -4.65
N LEU A 337 -16.21 3.49 -5.76
CA LEU A 337 -15.98 4.93 -5.81
C LEU A 337 -17.21 5.75 -5.35
N ILE A 338 -18.44 5.25 -5.60
CA ILE A 338 -19.68 5.89 -5.10
C ILE A 338 -19.73 5.96 -3.57
N LYS A 339 -19.04 5.08 -2.85
CA LYS A 339 -19.00 5.11 -1.38
C LYS A 339 -18.08 6.20 -0.82
N TYR A 340 -17.21 6.77 -1.66
CA TYR A 340 -16.19 7.76 -1.29
C TYR A 340 -16.51 9.15 -1.86
N GLN A 341 -17.78 9.57 -1.74
CA GLN A 341 -18.30 10.86 -2.21
C GLN A 341 -17.64 12.09 -1.56
N SER A 342 -16.92 11.89 -0.44
CA SER A 342 -16.15 12.96 0.20
C SER A 342 -15.05 13.53 -0.70
N ASP A 343 -14.59 12.73 -1.66
CA ASP A 343 -13.36 12.97 -2.42
C ASP A 343 -13.54 12.83 -3.94
N VAL A 344 -14.42 11.92 -4.39
CA VAL A 344 -14.69 11.66 -5.81
C VAL A 344 -16.20 11.65 -6.04
N VAL A 345 -16.65 12.39 -7.05
CA VAL A 345 -18.05 12.40 -7.50
C VAL A 345 -18.17 11.56 -8.75
N ILE A 346 -19.16 10.66 -8.76
CA ILE A 346 -19.55 9.92 -9.96
C ILE A 346 -20.90 10.43 -10.44
N TYR A 347 -20.97 10.78 -11.72
CA TYR A 347 -22.19 11.12 -12.42
C TYR A 347 -22.43 10.15 -13.56
N GLN A 348 -23.63 9.61 -13.68
CA GLN A 348 -24.03 8.80 -14.83
C GLN A 348 -25.38 9.34 -15.33
N PRO A 349 -25.45 9.87 -16.57
CA PRO A 349 -26.73 10.28 -17.16
C PRO A 349 -27.65 9.07 -17.34
N LEU A 350 -28.97 9.24 -17.15
CA LEU A 350 -29.93 8.15 -17.44
C LEU A 350 -29.92 7.71 -18.91
N GLU A 351 -29.52 8.62 -19.81
CA GLU A 351 -29.52 8.41 -21.26
C GLU A 351 -28.20 7.82 -21.78
N ASN A 352 -27.16 7.73 -20.94
CA ASN A 352 -25.85 7.21 -21.35
C ASN A 352 -25.29 6.28 -20.25
N PRO A 353 -24.98 5.00 -20.56
CA PRO A 353 -24.39 4.08 -19.60
C PRO A 353 -22.99 4.51 -19.12
N GLU A 354 -22.36 5.50 -19.76
CA GLU A 354 -21.03 5.96 -19.42
C GLU A 354 -21.00 6.76 -18.10
N ALA A 355 -20.17 6.30 -17.17
CA ALA A 355 -19.93 6.99 -15.90
C ALA A 355 -18.85 8.05 -16.05
N TYR A 356 -19.11 9.23 -15.51
CA TYR A 356 -18.20 10.36 -15.42
C TYR A 356 -17.72 10.53 -13.99
N VAL A 357 -16.46 10.91 -13.83
CA VAL A 357 -15.81 11.15 -12.54
C VAL A 357 -15.23 12.55 -12.47
N ALA A 358 -15.35 13.16 -11.30
CA ALA A 358 -14.77 14.45 -10.94
C ALA A 358 -14.32 14.42 -9.48
N LEU A 359 -13.46 15.35 -9.07
CA LEU A 359 -13.08 15.48 -7.66
C LEU A 359 -14.05 16.36 -6.90
N PHE A 360 -14.48 15.91 -5.72
CA PHE A 360 -15.28 16.73 -4.84
C PHE A 360 -14.40 17.83 -4.24
N ARG A 361 -14.42 19.01 -4.84
CA ARG A 361 -13.84 20.20 -4.23
C ARG A 361 -14.91 20.88 -3.40
N LYS A 362 -14.79 20.82 -2.07
CA LYS A 362 -15.30 21.93 -1.25
C LYS A 362 -14.79 23.23 -1.92
N PRO A 363 -15.59 24.30 -2.05
CA PRO A 363 -15.10 25.56 -2.59
C PRO A 363 -13.96 26.05 -1.69
N GLN A 364 -12.75 25.63 -2.01
CA GLN A 364 -11.55 26.11 -1.38
C GLN A 364 -11.36 27.49 -1.99
N LEU A 365 -11.51 28.52 -1.15
CA LEU A 365 -10.87 29.80 -1.40
C LEU A 365 -9.45 29.47 -1.86
N ASN A 366 -9.18 29.72 -3.15
CA ASN A 366 -7.95 29.31 -3.80
C ASN A 366 -6.75 29.68 -2.92
N LYS A 367 -5.97 28.66 -2.52
CA LYS A 367 -4.58 28.84 -2.14
C LYS A 367 -3.83 29.33 -3.37
N LEU A 368 -3.92 30.63 -3.63
CA LEU A 368 -3.02 31.33 -4.53
C LEU A 368 -2.02 32.05 -3.62
N ASN A 369 -0.78 31.55 -3.63
CA ASN A 369 0.45 32.18 -3.16
C ASN A 369 0.35 33.11 -1.95
N ASN A 370 0.83 32.59 -0.82
CA ASN A 370 1.42 33.41 0.24
C ASN A 370 2.35 34.45 -0.38
N ASN A 371 1.91 35.71 -0.39
CA ASN A 371 2.63 36.87 0.11
C ASN A 371 1.68 38.07 0.01
N ASN A 372 1.46 38.73 1.15
CA ASN A 372 0.65 39.95 1.36
C ASN A 372 -0.85 39.75 1.59
N PHE A 373 -1.23 38.98 2.62
CA PHE A 373 -2.49 39.25 3.34
C PHE A 373 -2.23 40.33 4.39
N ALA A 374 -2.18 41.58 3.95
CA ALA A 374 -2.60 42.66 4.83
C ALA A 374 -4.09 42.43 5.15
N LEU A 375 -4.40 42.36 6.44
CA LEU A 375 -5.74 42.25 7.03
C LEU A 375 -6.86 42.77 6.11
N LYS A 376 -7.75 41.88 5.65
CA LYS A 376 -8.94 42.29 4.88
C LYS A 376 -9.79 43.21 5.76
N LYS A 377 -9.70 44.52 5.54
CA LYS A 377 -10.65 45.48 6.09
C LYS A 377 -12.02 45.19 5.50
N GLU A 378 -13.04 45.07 6.35
CA GLU A 378 -14.43 45.02 5.91
C GLU A 378 -14.76 46.29 5.12
N VAL A 379 -15.42 46.12 3.97
CA VAL A 379 -15.89 47.22 3.15
C VAL A 379 -17.31 47.52 3.60
N THR A 380 -17.46 48.52 4.46
CA THR A 380 -18.75 48.92 5.06
C THR A 380 -19.26 50.25 4.54
N SER A 381 -18.46 50.98 3.76
CA SER A 381 -18.82 52.28 3.20
C SER A 381 -18.42 52.43 1.72
N LYS A 382 -18.98 53.44 1.05
CA LYS A 382 -18.59 53.86 -0.30
C LYS A 382 -17.09 54.16 -0.40
N ALA A 383 -16.53 54.87 0.58
CA ALA A 383 -15.12 55.24 0.60
C ALA A 383 -14.20 54.01 0.75
N ASP A 384 -14.62 53.01 1.53
CA ASP A 384 -13.89 51.75 1.67
C ASP A 384 -13.92 50.93 0.38
N LEU A 385 -15.05 50.95 -0.33
CA LEU A 385 -15.18 50.30 -1.63
C LEU A 385 -14.30 50.96 -2.69
N GLU A 386 -14.28 52.30 -2.75
CA GLU A 386 -13.38 53.05 -3.63
C GLU A 386 -11.92 52.74 -3.32
N LYS A 387 -11.53 52.75 -2.05
CA LYS A 387 -10.15 52.44 -1.62
C LYS A 387 -9.75 51.00 -1.96
N ALA A 388 -10.66 50.05 -1.79
CA ALA A 388 -10.44 48.67 -2.18
C ALA A 388 -10.23 48.52 -3.69
N LEU A 389 -11.05 49.19 -4.50
CA LEU A 389 -10.94 49.19 -5.95
C LEU A 389 -9.66 49.87 -6.44
N VAL A 390 -9.27 51.00 -5.83
CA VAL A 390 -7.98 51.67 -6.12
C VAL A 390 -6.82 50.71 -5.85
N ALA A 391 -6.79 50.03 -4.71
CA ALA A 391 -5.72 49.08 -4.39
C ALA A 391 -5.62 47.92 -5.40
N ILE A 392 -6.77 47.39 -5.84
CA ILE A 392 -6.81 46.34 -6.85
C ILE A 392 -6.32 46.87 -8.20
N ILE A 393 -6.78 48.05 -8.63
CA ILE A 393 -6.38 48.68 -9.88
C ILE A 393 -4.87 48.95 -9.88
N THR A 394 -4.31 49.57 -8.83
CA THR A 394 -2.87 49.81 -8.71
C THR A 394 -2.06 48.52 -8.84
N THR A 395 -2.54 47.42 -8.25
CA THR A 395 -1.88 46.11 -8.36
C THR A 395 -1.92 45.56 -9.79
N LEU A 396 -3.08 45.71 -10.46
CA LEU A 396 -3.30 45.19 -11.81
C LEU A 396 -2.61 46.02 -12.88
N MET A 397 -2.47 47.34 -12.69
CA MET A 397 -1.84 48.25 -13.66
C MET A 397 -0.42 47.82 -14.03
N SER A 398 0.35 47.22 -13.10
CA SER A 398 1.67 46.64 -13.38
C SER A 398 1.69 45.57 -14.48
N LYS A 399 0.52 45.00 -14.81
CA LYS A 399 0.35 43.90 -15.78
C LYS A 399 -0.33 44.34 -17.08
N PHE A 400 -0.73 45.61 -17.19
CA PHE A 400 -1.39 46.13 -18.39
C PHE A 400 -0.59 47.30 -18.98
N PRO A 401 -0.18 47.21 -20.27
CA PRO A 401 0.77 48.15 -20.88
C PRO A 401 0.26 49.60 -20.98
N ASN A 402 -1.05 49.81 -20.87
CA ASN A 402 -1.67 51.14 -21.02
C ASN A 402 -2.16 51.74 -19.69
N ASN A 403 -1.83 51.18 -18.53
CA ASN A 403 -2.33 51.67 -17.24
C ASN A 403 -3.87 51.62 -17.06
N TYR A 404 -4.58 50.91 -17.94
CA TYR A 404 -6.02 50.66 -17.85
C TYR A 404 -6.32 49.18 -17.71
N VAL A 405 -7.32 48.86 -16.89
CA VAL A 405 -7.73 47.50 -16.53
C VAL A 405 -9.15 47.26 -17.04
N PRO A 406 -9.43 46.15 -17.76
CA PRO A 406 -10.79 45.79 -18.14
C PRO A 406 -11.72 45.62 -16.92
N ILE A 407 -12.93 46.18 -16.97
CA ILE A 407 -13.89 46.17 -15.85
C ILE A 407 -14.23 44.74 -15.42
N GLU A 408 -14.24 43.77 -16.34
CA GLU A 408 -14.50 42.36 -16.06
C GLU A 408 -13.39 41.73 -15.22
N ILE A 409 -12.13 42.12 -15.50
CA ILE A 409 -10.95 41.67 -14.75
C ILE A 409 -10.96 42.28 -13.35
N LEU A 410 -11.26 43.58 -13.25
CA LEU A 410 -11.42 44.26 -11.97
C LEU A 410 -12.54 43.61 -11.13
N SER A 411 -13.69 43.33 -11.73
CA SER A 411 -14.81 42.64 -11.07
C SER A 411 -14.43 41.26 -10.57
N SER A 412 -13.68 40.49 -11.38
CA SER A 412 -13.17 39.17 -11.03
C SER A 412 -12.20 39.24 -9.85
N HIS A 413 -11.27 40.21 -9.86
CA HIS A 413 -10.31 40.41 -8.77
C HIS A 413 -10.97 40.88 -7.49
N PHE A 414 -11.94 41.79 -7.57
CA PHE A 414 -12.73 42.20 -6.42
C PHE A 414 -13.47 41.02 -5.79
N ASN A 415 -14.14 40.19 -6.60
CA ASN A 415 -14.84 39.00 -6.10
C ASN A 415 -13.86 37.99 -5.49
N LYS A 416 -12.67 37.80 -6.07
CA LYS A 416 -11.62 36.96 -5.48
C LYS A 416 -11.15 37.48 -4.12
N GLN A 417 -11.00 38.80 -3.99
CA GLN A 417 -10.50 39.41 -2.76
C GLN A 417 -11.56 39.49 -1.66
N TYR A 418 -12.82 39.75 -1.99
CA TYR A 418 -13.86 40.00 -0.97
C TYR A 418 -14.94 38.91 -0.90
N SER A 419 -14.82 37.85 -1.71
CA SER A 419 -15.79 36.75 -1.79
C SER A 419 -17.23 37.20 -2.08
N LEU A 420 -17.39 38.42 -2.60
CA LEU A 420 -18.66 39.04 -2.93
C LEU A 420 -18.52 39.80 -4.25
N GLY A 421 -19.46 39.57 -5.17
CA GLY A 421 -19.51 40.30 -6.44
C GLY A 421 -19.74 41.80 -6.20
N VAL A 422 -19.04 42.65 -6.94
CA VAL A 422 -19.08 44.11 -6.74
C VAL A 422 -20.50 44.70 -6.88
N ASN A 423 -21.33 44.20 -7.80
CA ASN A 423 -22.74 44.62 -7.91
C ASN A 423 -23.58 44.26 -6.67
N LYS A 424 -23.29 43.12 -6.02
CA LYS A 424 -23.94 42.74 -4.77
C LYS A 424 -23.48 43.64 -3.62
N MET A 425 -22.19 43.97 -3.57
CA MET A 425 -21.65 44.91 -2.61
C MET A 425 -22.27 46.30 -2.77
N LEU A 426 -22.39 46.81 -4.01
CA LEU A 426 -23.06 48.07 -4.30
C LEU A 426 -24.52 48.06 -3.86
N GLY A 427 -25.23 46.95 -4.12
CA GLY A 427 -26.60 46.76 -3.63
C GLY A 427 -26.70 46.79 -2.10
N ASN A 428 -25.78 46.14 -1.39
CA ASN A 428 -25.73 46.13 0.08
C ASN A 428 -25.43 47.53 0.67
N LEU A 429 -24.68 48.36 -0.05
CA LEU A 429 -24.34 49.72 0.35
C LEU A 429 -25.38 50.77 -0.11
N GLY A 430 -26.46 50.36 -0.77
CA GLY A 430 -27.48 51.26 -1.31
C GLY A 430 -26.99 52.15 -2.47
N LEU A 431 -25.92 51.72 -3.17
CA LEU A 431 -25.30 52.44 -4.29
C LEU A 431 -25.87 51.95 -5.64
N SER A 432 -25.38 52.56 -6.74
CA SER A 432 -25.77 52.17 -8.10
C SER A 432 -25.64 50.65 -8.32
N ARG A 433 -26.72 50.00 -8.78
CA ARG A 433 -26.75 48.54 -8.99
C ARG A 433 -25.86 48.05 -10.12
N ASN A 434 -25.31 48.96 -10.92
CA ASN A 434 -24.44 48.65 -12.05
C ASN A 434 -23.02 49.18 -11.79
N PHE A 435 -22.06 48.26 -11.76
CA PHE A 435 -20.66 48.57 -11.49
C PHE A 435 -20.05 49.63 -12.40
N ARG A 436 -20.38 49.61 -13.70
CA ARG A 436 -19.89 50.64 -14.62
C ARG A 436 -20.49 52.01 -14.29
N ALA A 437 -21.80 52.05 -14.01
CA ALA A 437 -22.45 53.30 -13.63
C ALA A 437 -21.88 53.86 -12.32
N PHE A 438 -21.54 52.99 -11.36
CA PHE A 438 -20.83 53.37 -10.14
C PHE A 438 -19.46 53.98 -10.44
N LEU A 439 -18.62 53.32 -11.23
CA LEU A 439 -17.27 53.82 -11.57
C LEU A 439 -17.30 55.17 -12.30
N VAL A 440 -18.32 55.43 -13.11
CA VAL A 440 -18.45 56.66 -13.92
C VAL A 440 -19.12 57.80 -13.14
N ASN A 441 -20.22 57.51 -12.44
CA ASN A 441 -21.10 58.53 -11.87
C ASN A 441 -20.88 58.75 -10.38
N ASP A 442 -20.46 57.71 -9.65
CA ASP A 442 -20.36 57.76 -8.20
C ASP A 442 -18.91 57.96 -7.73
N CYS A 443 -17.91 57.65 -8.56
CA CYS A 443 -16.49 57.72 -8.19
C CYS A 443 -15.72 58.82 -8.93
N ASN A 444 -15.06 59.70 -8.19
CA ASN A 444 -14.23 60.77 -8.77
C ASN A 444 -12.79 60.36 -9.07
N CYS A 445 -12.33 59.22 -8.55
CA CYS A 445 -10.95 58.74 -8.67
C CYS A 445 -10.68 57.87 -9.90
N PHE A 446 -11.72 57.48 -10.65
CA PHE A 446 -11.60 56.59 -11.79
C PHE A 446 -11.80 57.32 -13.12
N ASP A 447 -10.98 56.95 -14.10
CA ASP A 447 -11.15 57.29 -15.50
C ASP A 447 -11.60 56.04 -16.27
N VAL A 448 -12.73 56.13 -16.96
CA VAL A 448 -13.38 54.99 -17.60
C VAL A 448 -13.64 55.31 -19.07
N HIS A 449 -13.09 54.50 -19.96
CA HIS A 449 -13.31 54.65 -21.39
C HIS A 449 -13.49 53.29 -22.08
N ARG A 450 -13.90 53.33 -23.35
CA ARG A 450 -14.14 52.13 -24.15
C ARG A 450 -13.02 51.96 -25.18
N ILE A 451 -12.35 50.81 -25.18
CA ILE A 451 -11.40 50.42 -26.24
C ILE A 451 -11.99 49.22 -26.98
N GLY A 452 -12.33 49.40 -28.26
CA GLY A 452 -13.03 48.39 -29.04
C GLY A 452 -14.39 48.03 -28.41
N ASP A 453 -14.61 46.76 -28.10
CA ASP A 453 -15.86 46.29 -27.49
C ASP A 453 -15.81 46.16 -25.96
N ARG A 454 -14.75 46.65 -25.30
CA ARG A 454 -14.57 46.47 -23.85
C ARG A 454 -14.41 47.80 -23.12
N TRP A 455 -14.97 47.85 -21.91
CA TRP A 455 -14.80 48.97 -21.00
C TRP A 455 -13.57 48.76 -20.12
N GLN A 456 -12.74 49.79 -20.02
CA GLN A 456 -11.54 49.77 -19.20
C GLN A 456 -11.55 50.93 -18.21
N VAL A 457 -10.89 50.73 -17.08
CA VAL A 457 -10.81 51.69 -15.97
C VAL A 457 -9.37 51.89 -15.53
N GLY A 458 -8.99 53.14 -15.30
CA GLY A 458 -7.71 53.59 -14.77
C GLY A 458 -7.92 54.59 -13.63
N LEU A 459 -6.83 55.03 -13.01
CA LEU A 459 -6.86 56.05 -11.96
C LEU A 459 -6.71 57.44 -12.59
N LYS A 460 -7.54 58.41 -12.18
CA LYS A 460 -7.33 59.82 -12.52
C LYS A 460 -6.09 60.34 -11.79
N GLU A 461 -5.25 61.13 -12.45
CA GLU A 461 -3.95 61.64 -11.96
C GLU A 461 -4.04 62.66 -10.79
N ALA A 462 -4.84 62.38 -9.76
CA ALA A 462 -4.94 63.21 -8.55
C ALA A 462 -4.43 62.51 -7.28
N LEU A 463 -3.90 61.27 -7.36
CA LEU A 463 -3.37 60.52 -6.20
C LEU A 463 -1.95 59.98 -6.38
N ALA A 464 -1.18 60.48 -7.35
CA ALA A 464 0.23 60.15 -7.54
C ALA A 464 1.20 60.99 -6.68
N THR A 465 0.71 62.00 -5.95
CA THR A 465 1.54 62.86 -5.08
C THR A 465 1.25 62.61 -3.61
N THR A 466 1.86 61.58 -3.03
CA THR A 466 2.35 61.61 -1.64
C THR A 466 3.34 60.46 -1.41
N LYS A 467 4.52 60.59 -2.02
CA LYS A 467 5.79 60.09 -1.49
C LYS A 467 6.91 60.96 -2.09
N ASN A 468 7.30 61.97 -1.33
CA ASN A 468 8.69 62.41 -1.18
C ASN A 468 8.93 62.57 0.32
#